data_AF-A0A921ITT6-F1
#
_entry.id   AF-A0A921ITT6-F1
#
_cell.length_a   1.000
_cell.length_b   1.000
_cell.length_c   1.000
_cell.angle_alpha   90.00
_cell.angle_beta   90.00
_cell.angle_gamma   90.00
#
_symmetry.space_group_name_H-M   'P 1'
#
loop_
_entity.id
_entity.type
_entity.pdbx_description
1 polymer ?
#
loop_
_entity_poly.entity_id
_entity_poly.type
_entity_poly.pdbx_seq_one_letter_code
_entity_poly.pdbx_strand_id
1 'polypeptide(L)'
;MGGFDIEAGLAAYACLVVYHLLLVGTAIIDARERRAPNLLVLIMLAFASLSLLLRQPASWAPVIVLTLAACGLLVALEVAWRRLRGSAGLGMGDIKVLGTAMLLDPWSALGGFIGSLALLGATALALRKQSLPLLPFFCISFIAAELLLRVAA
;
A
#
# COMPACT_ATOMS: atom_id res chain seq x y z
N MET A 1 -4.52 -29.63 17.88
CA MET A 1 -4.97 -28.46 17.07
C MET A 1 -4.42 -27.19 17.73
N GLY A 2 -3.11 -26.97 17.66
CA GLY A 2 -2.49 -25.83 18.37
C GLY A 2 -1.07 -25.49 17.89
N GLY A 3 -0.29 -26.48 17.44
CA GLY A 3 1.02 -26.22 16.81
C GLY A 3 0.91 -25.55 15.44
N PHE A 4 0.02 -26.05 14.57
CA PHE A 4 -0.17 -25.52 13.21
C PHE A 4 -0.64 -24.05 13.20
N ASP A 5 -1.52 -23.67 14.13
CA ASP A 5 -2.05 -22.30 14.20
C ASP A 5 -0.97 -21.30 14.67
N ILE A 6 -0.05 -21.72 15.54
CA ILE A 6 1.08 -20.91 15.99
C ILE A 6 2.10 -20.74 14.86
N GLU A 7 2.43 -21.81 14.14
CA GLU A 7 3.36 -21.76 13.00
C GLU A 7 2.83 -20.87 11.87
N ALA A 8 1.54 -21.01 11.52
CA ALA A 8 0.89 -20.17 10.52
C ALA A 8 0.85 -18.69 10.95
N GLY A 9 0.57 -18.42 12.23
CA GLY A 9 0.60 -17.08 12.80
C GLY A 9 1.99 -16.44 12.75
N LEU A 10 3.03 -17.21 13.12
CA LEU A 10 4.42 -16.76 13.06
C LEU A 10 4.88 -16.48 11.64
N ALA A 11 4.53 -17.36 10.69
CA ALA A 11 4.82 -17.18 9.27
C ALA A 11 4.14 -15.93 8.70
N ALA A 12 2.87 -15.70 9.06
CA ALA A 12 2.14 -14.51 8.64
C ALA A 12 2.77 -13.22 9.21
N TYR A 13 3.21 -13.25 10.47
CA TYR A 13 3.92 -12.13 11.09
C TYR A 13 5.27 -11.86 10.42
N ALA A 14 6.04 -12.90 10.12
CA ALA A 14 7.29 -12.78 9.37
C ALA A 14 7.07 -12.14 7.99
N CYS A 15 6.02 -12.53 7.27
CA CYS A 15 5.65 -11.91 6.00
C CYS A 15 5.34 -10.42 6.16
N LEU A 16 4.64 -10.03 7.23
CA LEU A 16 4.35 -8.62 7.52
C LEU A 16 5.62 -7.82 7.79
N VAL A 17 6.54 -8.34 8.62
CA VAL A 17 7.81 -7.66 8.91
C VAL A 17 8.62 -7.47 7.64
N VAL A 18 8.75 -8.51 6.82
CA VAL A 18 9.47 -8.42 5.53
C VAL A 18 8.78 -7.41 4.61
N TYR A 19 7.45 -7.43 4.50
CA TYR A 19 6.72 -6.46 3.70
C TYR A 19 6.99 -5.02 4.12
N HIS A 20 7.00 -4.73 5.43
CA HIS A 20 7.29 -3.40 5.95
C HIS A 20 8.70 -2.93 5.61
N LEU A 21 9.70 -3.81 5.70
CA LEU A 21 11.07 -3.49 5.29
C LEU A 21 11.15 -3.18 3.79
N LEU A 22 10.43 -3.93 2.95
CA LEU A 22 10.35 -3.68 1.51
C LEU A 22 9.62 -2.37 1.20
N LEU A 23 8.55 -2.04 1.94
CA LEU A 23 7.83 -0.77 1.80
C LEU A 23 8.73 0.43 2.15
N VAL A 24 9.49 0.35 3.24
CA VAL A 24 10.49 1.36 3.61
C VAL A 24 11.55 1.49 2.52
N GLY A 25 12.08 0.38 2.01
CA GLY A 25 13.02 0.38 0.88
C GLY A 25 12.43 1.06 -0.36
N THR A 26 11.17 0.76 -0.68
CA THR A 26 10.44 1.37 -1.80
C THR A 26 10.26 2.87 -1.60
N ALA A 27 9.90 3.31 -0.39
CA ALA A 27 9.76 4.72 -0.04
C ALA A 27 11.08 5.48 -0.14
N ILE A 28 12.20 4.87 0.27
CA ILE A 28 13.54 5.47 0.15
C ILE A 28 13.92 5.63 -1.32
N ILE A 29 13.70 4.61 -2.15
CA ILE A 29 13.98 4.67 -3.59
C ILE A 29 13.08 5.71 -4.27
N ASP A 30 11.79 5.75 -3.94
CA ASP A 30 10.86 6.72 -4.48
C ASP A 30 11.22 8.16 -4.10
N ALA A 31 11.67 8.40 -2.87
CA ALA A 31 12.16 9.71 -2.45
C ALA A 31 13.37 10.19 -3.26
N ARG A 32 14.20 9.26 -3.77
CA ARG A 32 15.42 9.55 -4.54
C ARG A 32 15.18 9.62 -6.04
N GLU A 33 14.46 8.66 -6.58
CA GLU A 33 14.33 8.40 -8.02
C GLU A 33 12.93 8.71 -8.56
N ARG A 34 11.95 9.02 -7.69
CA ARG A 34 10.53 9.24 -8.04
C ARG A 34 9.92 8.06 -8.80
N ARG A 35 10.36 6.84 -8.47
CA ARG A 35 9.95 5.59 -9.13
C ARG A 35 9.87 4.47 -8.11
N ALA A 36 8.80 3.68 -8.21
CA ALA A 36 8.70 2.38 -7.56
C ALA A 36 9.28 1.29 -8.47
N PRO A 37 10.36 0.59 -8.10
CA PRO A 37 10.95 -0.45 -8.93
C PRO A 37 10.02 -1.66 -9.04
N ASN A 38 9.68 -2.06 -10.27
CA ASN A 38 8.71 -3.13 -10.55
C ASN A 38 9.06 -4.45 -9.86
N LEU A 39 10.35 -4.80 -9.79
CA LEU A 39 10.81 -6.03 -9.13
C LEU A 39 10.49 -6.00 -7.62
N LEU A 40 10.71 -4.86 -6.96
CA LEU A 40 10.45 -4.72 -5.53
C LEU A 40 8.95 -4.82 -5.24
N VAL A 41 8.13 -4.18 -6.06
CA VAL A 41 6.67 -4.28 -6.02
C VAL A 41 6.20 -5.73 -6.23
N LEU A 42 6.84 -6.48 -7.13
CA LEU A 42 6.52 -7.90 -7.34
C LEU A 42 6.86 -8.75 -6.10
N ILE A 43 7.99 -8.49 -5.44
CA ILE A 43 8.36 -9.16 -4.20
C ILE A 43 7.37 -8.81 -3.08
N MET A 44 6.99 -7.53 -2.95
CA MET A 44 5.95 -7.09 -2.02
C MET A 44 4.61 -7.78 -2.27
N LEU A 45 4.21 -7.93 -3.53
CA LEU A 45 2.99 -8.66 -3.91
C LEU A 45 3.06 -10.13 -3.50
N ALA A 46 4.21 -10.78 -3.67
CA ALA A 46 4.40 -12.18 -3.26
C ALA A 46 4.24 -12.35 -1.74
N PHE A 47 4.87 -11.49 -0.93
CA PHE A 47 4.73 -11.54 0.54
C PHE A 47 3.32 -11.16 1.02
N ALA A 48 2.68 -10.18 0.38
CA ALA A 48 1.30 -9.83 0.70
C ALA A 48 0.33 -10.98 0.38
N SER A 49 0.50 -11.63 -0.78
CA SER A 49 -0.30 -12.78 -1.19
C SER A 49 -0.07 -13.98 -0.28
N LEU A 50 1.18 -14.26 0.09
CA LEU A 50 1.52 -15.32 1.04
C LEU A 50 0.89 -15.05 2.42
N SER A 51 0.95 -13.81 2.91
CA SER A 51 0.27 -13.42 4.15
C SER A 51 -1.24 -13.64 4.07
N LEU A 52 -1.88 -13.38 2.93
CA LEU A 52 -3.31 -13.64 2.73
C LEU A 52 -3.63 -15.15 2.71
N LEU A 53 -2.81 -15.96 2.03
CA LEU A 53 -2.98 -17.41 1.96
C LEU A 53 -2.86 -18.11 3.31
N LEU A 54 -2.10 -17.52 4.24
CA LEU A 54 -1.98 -18.01 5.62
C LEU A 54 -3.20 -17.65 6.49
N ARG A 55 -4.12 -16.79 6.00
CA ARG A 55 -5.37 -16.46 6.69
C ARG A 55 -6.47 -17.46 6.35
N GLN A 56 -7.54 -17.44 7.14
CA GLN A 56 -8.72 -18.23 6.87
C GLN A 56 -9.30 -17.92 5.48
N PRO A 57 -9.64 -18.93 4.65
CA PRO A 57 -10.13 -18.71 3.29
C PRO A 57 -11.37 -17.80 3.19
N ALA A 58 -12.19 -17.76 4.24
CA ALA A 58 -13.34 -16.87 4.33
C ALA A 58 -12.97 -15.37 4.21
N SER A 59 -11.74 -14.98 4.56
CA SER A 59 -11.28 -13.60 4.47
C SER A 59 -10.76 -13.22 3.08
N TRP A 60 -10.56 -14.16 2.16
CA TRP A 60 -9.89 -13.88 0.88
C TRP A 60 -10.77 -13.06 -0.07
N ALA A 61 -12.01 -13.49 -0.26
CA ALA A 61 -12.94 -12.85 -1.18
C ALA A 61 -13.12 -11.34 -0.91
N PRO A 62 -13.44 -10.87 0.31
CA PRO A 62 -13.61 -9.44 0.55
C PRO A 62 -12.32 -8.65 0.33
N VAL A 63 -11.17 -9.17 0.73
CA VAL A 63 -9.86 -8.51 0.54
C VAL A 63 -9.53 -8.37 -0.94
N ILE A 64 -9.70 -9.43 -1.73
CA ILE A 64 -9.41 -9.42 -3.17
C ILE A 64 -10.37 -8.48 -3.90
N VAL A 65 -11.68 -8.58 -3.63
CA VAL A 65 -12.70 -7.73 -4.26
C VAL A 65 -12.42 -6.26 -3.97
N LEU A 66 -12.16 -5.91 -2.70
CA LEU A 66 -11.90 -4.53 -2.31
C LEU A 66 -10.59 -4.00 -2.93
N THR A 67 -9.55 -4.83 -2.98
CA THR A 67 -8.27 -4.49 -3.64
C THR A 67 -8.47 -4.22 -5.12
N LEU A 68 -9.17 -5.11 -5.84
CA LEU A 68 -9.43 -4.97 -7.27
C LEU A 68 -10.33 -3.76 -7.57
N ALA A 69 -11.36 -3.54 -6.76
CA ALA A 69 -12.26 -2.40 -6.90
C ALA A 69 -11.51 -1.07 -6.72
N ALA A 70 -10.72 -0.94 -5.66
CA ALA A 70 -9.96 0.27 -5.38
C ALA A 70 -8.86 0.51 -6.43
N CYS A 71 -8.06 -0.50 -6.76
CA CYS A 71 -7.04 -0.37 -7.81
C CYS A 71 -7.67 -0.05 -9.17
N GLY A 72 -8.76 -0.74 -9.53
CA GLY A 72 -9.48 -0.52 -10.77
C GLY A 72 -10.04 0.90 -10.88
N LEU A 73 -10.62 1.41 -9.79
CA LEU A 73 -11.11 2.78 -9.71
C LEU A 73 -9.96 3.80 -9.87
N LEU A 74 -8.84 3.60 -9.17
CA LEU A 74 -7.68 4.50 -9.28
C LEU A 74 -7.06 4.49 -10.67
N VAL A 75 -6.96 3.32 -11.31
CA VAL A 75 -6.51 3.22 -12.71
C VAL A 75 -7.49 3.92 -13.65
N ALA A 76 -8.80 3.75 -13.47
CA ALA A 76 -9.80 4.43 -14.28
C ALA A 76 -9.72 5.95 -14.12
N LEU A 77 -9.55 6.44 -12.89
CA LEU A 77 -9.35 7.86 -12.59
C LEU A 77 -8.06 8.39 -13.23
N GLU A 78 -6.96 7.67 -13.13
CA GLU A 78 -5.68 8.06 -13.75
C GLU A 78 -5.77 8.08 -15.28
N VAL A 79 -6.45 7.10 -15.88
CA VAL A 79 -6.69 7.08 -17.33
C VAL A 79 -7.56 8.26 -17.76
N ALA A 80 -8.64 8.56 -17.02
CA ALA A 80 -9.48 9.71 -17.28
C ALA A 80 -8.69 11.02 -17.12
N TRP A 81 -7.86 11.12 -16.08
CA TRP A 81 -7.00 12.29 -15.83
C TRP A 81 -6.02 12.51 -16.97
N ARG A 82 -5.31 11.47 -17.41
CA ARG A 82 -4.40 11.55 -18.56
C ARG A 82 -5.10 12.00 -19.82
N ARG A 83 -6.32 11.52 -20.07
CA ARG A 83 -7.12 11.93 -21.23
C ARG A 83 -7.53 13.41 -21.16
N LEU A 84 -7.87 13.92 -19.98
CA LEU A 84 -8.34 15.30 -19.80
C LEU A 84 -7.22 16.33 -19.68
N ARG A 85 -6.09 15.96 -19.06
CA ARG A 85 -4.99 16.88 -18.71
C ARG A 85 -3.70 16.63 -19.49
N GLY A 86 -3.60 15.57 -20.28
CA GLY A 86 -2.41 15.21 -21.05
C GLY A 86 -1.17 14.88 -20.21
N SER A 87 -1.31 14.74 -18.88
CA SER A 87 -0.23 14.51 -17.92
C SER A 87 -0.63 13.43 -16.92
N ALA A 88 0.37 12.78 -16.31
CA ALA A 88 0.13 11.80 -15.25
C ALA A 88 -0.33 12.51 -13.97
N GLY A 89 -1.39 11.99 -13.34
CA GLY A 89 -1.89 12.49 -12.07
C GLY A 89 -1.28 11.70 -10.92
N LEU A 90 -1.76 10.47 -10.74
CA LEU A 90 -1.26 9.50 -9.79
C LEU A 90 -0.25 8.56 -10.48
N GLY A 91 0.89 8.30 -9.84
CA GLY A 91 1.88 7.39 -10.41
C GLY A 91 1.34 5.95 -10.48
N MET A 92 1.56 5.27 -11.61
CA MET A 92 1.25 3.83 -11.71
C MET A 92 2.03 3.01 -10.67
N GLY A 93 3.21 3.48 -10.25
CA GLY A 93 3.97 2.90 -9.15
C GLY A 93 3.20 2.96 -7.82
N ASP A 94 2.56 4.10 -7.53
CA ASP A 94 1.78 4.33 -6.31
C ASP A 94 0.60 3.37 -6.23
N ILE A 95 -0.14 3.23 -7.33
CA ILE A 95 -1.29 2.32 -7.43
C ILE A 95 -0.85 0.87 -7.16
N LYS A 96 0.28 0.45 -7.73
CA LYS A 96 0.77 -0.91 -7.51
C LYS A 96 1.17 -1.15 -6.06
N VAL A 97 1.89 -0.22 -5.44
CA VAL A 97 2.29 -0.33 -4.02
C VAL A 97 1.05 -0.38 -3.14
N LEU A 98 0.09 0.51 -3.36
CA LEU A 98 -1.20 0.52 -2.65
C LEU A 98 -1.93 -0.82 -2.83
N GLY A 99 -1.97 -1.38 -4.03
CA GLY A 99 -2.58 -2.69 -4.28
C GLY A 99 -1.95 -3.81 -3.46
N THR A 100 -0.62 -3.81 -3.30
CA THR A 100 0.04 -4.78 -2.41
C THR A 100 -0.30 -4.56 -0.94
N ALA A 101 -0.48 -3.30 -0.50
CA ALA A 101 -0.83 -2.97 0.88
C ALA A 101 -2.29 -3.36 1.19
N MET A 102 -3.19 -3.17 0.23
CA MET A 102 -4.60 -3.57 0.35
C MET A 102 -4.77 -5.09 0.48
N LEU A 103 -3.89 -5.90 -0.13
CA LEU A 103 -3.89 -7.35 0.08
C LEU A 103 -3.52 -7.73 1.52
N LEU A 104 -2.73 -6.90 2.21
CA LEU A 104 -2.42 -7.11 3.62
C LEU A 104 -3.55 -6.61 4.51
N ASP A 105 -3.93 -5.35 4.40
CA ASP A 105 -5.02 -4.80 5.19
C ASP A 105 -5.68 -3.67 4.41
N PRO A 106 -6.86 -3.92 3.80
CA PRO A 106 -7.54 -2.92 3.01
C PRO A 106 -7.87 -1.64 3.80
N TRP A 107 -8.22 -1.76 5.08
CA TRP A 107 -8.67 -0.61 5.87
C TRP A 107 -7.50 0.28 6.26
N SER A 108 -6.40 -0.30 6.73
CA SER A 108 -5.17 0.44 7.00
C SER A 108 -4.57 1.02 5.72
N ALA A 109 -4.63 0.30 4.60
CA ALA A 109 -4.16 0.79 3.31
C ALA A 109 -4.95 2.01 2.82
N LEU A 110 -6.28 1.96 2.89
CA LEU A 110 -7.13 3.10 2.52
C LEU A 110 -6.95 4.28 3.47
N GLY A 111 -6.96 4.03 4.79
CA GLY A 111 -6.71 5.06 5.80
C GLY A 111 -5.34 5.72 5.64
N GLY A 112 -4.31 4.91 5.44
CA GLY A 112 -2.95 5.37 5.15
C GLY A 112 -2.84 6.14 3.84
N PHE A 113 -3.54 5.71 2.79
CA PHE A 113 -3.56 6.43 1.52
C PHE A 113 -4.21 7.82 1.65
N ILE A 114 -5.38 7.90 2.29
CA ILE A 114 -6.07 9.17 2.54
C ILE A 114 -5.19 10.10 3.39
N GLY A 115 -4.61 9.59 4.49
CA GLY A 115 -3.69 10.34 5.34
C GLY A 115 -2.47 10.84 4.56
N SER A 116 -1.91 10.01 3.69
CA SER A 116 -0.76 10.36 2.87
C SER A 116 -1.07 11.48 1.88
N LEU A 117 -2.25 11.48 1.25
CA LEU A 117 -2.67 12.54 0.33
C LEU A 117 -2.84 13.88 1.07
N ALA A 118 -3.41 13.84 2.28
CA ALA A 118 -3.56 15.04 3.12
C ALA A 118 -2.20 15.61 3.53
N LEU A 119 -1.27 14.76 4.01
CA LEU A 119 0.08 15.16 4.39
C LEU A 119 0.90 15.65 3.20
N LEU A 120 0.79 14.96 2.05
CA LEU A 120 1.43 15.35 0.80
C LEU A 120 0.95 16.73 0.36
N GLY A 121 -0.37 16.97 0.38
CA GLY A 121 -0.98 18.25 0.00
C GLY A 121 -0.55 19.38 0.93
N ALA A 122 -0.60 19.15 2.25
CA ALA A 122 -0.14 20.13 3.24
C ALA A 122 1.35 20.47 3.09
N THR A 123 2.18 19.44 2.88
CA THR A 123 3.63 19.60 2.71
C THR A 123 3.97 20.28 1.38
N ALA A 124 3.27 19.94 0.30
CA ALA A 124 3.40 20.57 -1.01
C ALA A 124 3.04 22.06 -0.94
N LEU A 125 1.97 22.41 -0.22
CA LEU A 125 1.56 23.79 0.02
C LEU A 125 2.60 24.56 0.85
N ALA A 126 3.07 23.98 1.95
CA ALA A 126 4.06 24.60 2.83
C ALA A 126 5.40 24.83 2.12
N LEU A 127 5.87 23.86 1.34
CA LEU A 127 7.13 23.94 0.59
C LEU A 127 6.99 24.63 -0.78
N ARG A 128 5.77 25.05 -1.17
CA ARG A 128 5.43 25.60 -2.48
C ARG A 128 5.94 24.74 -3.66
N LYS A 129 5.90 23.41 -3.49
CA LYS A 129 6.33 22.45 -4.51
C LYS A 129 5.12 21.88 -5.24
N GLN A 130 5.21 21.79 -6.57
CA GLN A 130 4.15 21.22 -7.40
C GLN A 130 4.11 19.69 -7.39
N SER A 131 5.23 19.03 -7.07
CA SER A 131 5.31 17.57 -7.01
C SER A 131 6.19 17.11 -5.85
N LEU A 132 5.69 16.13 -5.11
CA LEU A 132 6.39 15.41 -4.04
C LEU A 132 6.15 13.90 -4.22
N PRO A 133 7.12 13.05 -3.84
CA PRO A 133 6.98 11.60 -3.89
C PRO A 133 5.91 11.16 -2.87
N LEU A 134 4.95 10.32 -3.30
CA LEU A 134 3.83 9.89 -2.45
C LEU A 134 4.23 8.79 -1.47
N LEU A 135 5.11 7.87 -1.89
CA LEU A 135 5.40 6.65 -1.13
C LEU A 135 6.03 6.90 0.26
N PRO A 136 6.87 7.93 0.49
CA PRO A 136 7.32 8.27 1.84
C PRO A 136 6.17 8.64 2.79
N PHE A 137 5.20 9.42 2.32
CA PHE A 137 4.04 9.80 3.12
C PHE A 137 3.11 8.60 3.33
N PHE A 138 2.96 7.77 2.30
CA PHE A 138 2.16 6.56 2.38
C PHE A 138 2.75 5.55 3.37
N CYS A 139 4.06 5.31 3.35
CA CYS A 139 4.74 4.40 4.28
C CYS A 139 4.46 4.78 5.74
N ILE A 140 4.63 6.05 6.09
CA ILE A 140 4.40 6.54 7.46
C ILE A 140 2.91 6.44 7.82
N SER A 141 2.03 6.91 6.93
CA SER A 141 0.58 6.94 7.18
C SER A 141 -0.01 5.53 7.27
N PHE A 142 0.48 4.59 6.48
CA PHE A 142 0.04 3.19 6.48
C PHE A 142 0.41 2.50 7.80
N ILE A 143 1.68 2.61 8.23
CA ILE A 143 2.13 2.04 9.51
C ILE A 143 1.34 2.64 10.68
N ALA A 144 1.10 3.95 10.66
CA ALA A 144 0.29 4.62 11.67
C ALA A 144 -1.16 4.13 11.67
N ALA A 145 -1.79 4.02 10.49
CA ALA A 145 -3.17 3.53 10.35
C ALA A 145 -3.31 2.07 10.80
N GLU A 146 -2.31 1.23 10.49
CA GLU A 146 -2.25 -0.16 10.95
C GLU A 146 -2.15 -0.24 12.47
N LEU A 147 -1.25 0.53 13.09
CA LEU A 147 -1.12 0.56 14.54
C LEU A 147 -2.40 1.06 15.22
N LEU A 148 -3.00 2.13 14.71
CA LEU A 148 -4.24 2.70 15.27
C LEU A 148 -5.40 1.72 15.19
N LEU A 149 -5.62 1.07 14.04
CA LEU A 149 -6.71 0.12 13.86
C LEU A 149 -6.48 -1.16 14.67
N ARG A 150 -5.24 -1.61 14.85
CA ARG A 150 -4.91 -2.74 15.72
C ARG A 150 -5.12 -2.44 17.21
N VAL A 151 -4.93 -1.20 17.64
CA VAL A 151 -5.20 -0.78 19.03
C VAL A 151 -6.69 -0.58 19.30
N ALA A 152 -7.47 -0.24 18.26
CA ALA A 152 -8.90 0.01 18.38
C ALA A 152 -9.78 -1.25 18.26
N ALA A 153 -9.21 -2.38 17.83
CA ALA A 153 -9.90 -3.67 17.64
C ALA A 153 -9.72 -4.61 18.84
#